data_AF-A0A2X1KAM1-F1
#
_entry.id   AF-A0A2X1KAM1-F1
#
_cell.length_a   1.000
_cell.length_b   1.000
_cell.length_c   1.000
_cell.angle_alpha   90.00
_cell.angle_beta   90.00
_cell.angle_gamma   90.00
#
_symmetry.space_group_name_H-M   'P 1'
#
loop_
_entity.id
_entity.type
_entity.pdbx_description
1 polymer ?
#
loop_
_entity_poly.entity_id
_entity_poly.type
_entity_poly.pdbx_seq_one_letter_code
_entity_poly.pdbx_strand_id
1 'polypeptide(L)'
;MSKKIVLALGGNALGDDLAGQMKAVKITSQAIVDLIAQGHEVIVTHGNGPQVGMINQAFEAAAKTEAHSPMLPMSVCVALSQGYIGYDLQNALREELLSRALINL
;
A
#
# COMPACT_ATOMS: atom_id res chain seq x y z
N MET A 1 -28.39 2.75 -1.47
CA MET A 1 -28.15 3.42 -0.16
C MET A 1 -26.66 3.55 0.03
N SER A 2 -26.19 4.73 0.43
CA SER A 2 -24.80 4.91 0.88
C SER A 2 -24.54 4.07 2.13
N LYS A 3 -23.29 3.57 2.27
CA LYS A 3 -22.83 2.75 3.38
C LYS A 3 -21.39 3.11 3.71
N LYS A 4 -20.99 2.88 4.95
CA LYS A 4 -19.60 2.93 5.41
C LYS A 4 -18.98 1.55 5.32
N ILE A 5 -17.89 1.40 4.56
CA ILE A 5 -17.25 0.13 4.24
C ILE A 5 -15.80 0.18 4.70
N VAL A 6 -15.38 -0.80 5.51
CA VAL A 6 -13.96 -1.03 5.80
C VAL A 6 -13.46 -2.13 4.86
N LEU A 7 -12.52 -1.79 3.99
CA LEU A 7 -11.91 -2.71 3.03
C LEU A 7 -10.50 -3.08 3.50
N ALA A 8 -10.33 -4.34 3.92
CA ALA A 8 -9.03 -4.87 4.33
C ALA A 8 -8.33 -5.57 3.15
N LEU A 9 -7.29 -4.95 2.61
CA LEU A 9 -6.52 -5.46 1.48
C LEU A 9 -5.53 -6.55 1.94
N GLY A 10 -5.62 -7.73 1.31
CA GLY A 10 -4.66 -8.82 1.50
C GLY A 10 -3.40 -8.68 0.63
N GLY A 11 -2.44 -9.58 0.78
CA GLY A 11 -1.14 -9.54 0.07
C GLY A 11 -1.26 -9.45 -1.46
N ASN A 12 -2.20 -10.20 -2.06
CA ASN A 12 -2.43 -10.19 -3.51
C ASN A 12 -2.83 -8.81 -4.07
N ALA A 13 -3.40 -7.94 -3.24
CA ALA A 13 -3.82 -6.60 -3.64
C ALA A 13 -2.64 -5.60 -3.67
N LEU A 14 -1.49 -5.98 -3.11
CA LEU A 14 -0.32 -5.11 -2.92
C LEU A 14 0.94 -5.66 -3.62
N GLY A 15 0.87 -6.84 -4.22
CA GLY A 15 2.03 -7.48 -4.86
C GLY A 15 3.13 -7.91 -3.87
N ASP A 16 4.12 -8.60 -4.39
CA ASP A 16 5.20 -9.22 -3.61
C ASP A 16 6.57 -8.55 -3.81
N ASP A 17 6.70 -7.67 -4.81
CA ASP A 17 7.89 -6.87 -5.09
C ASP A 17 7.50 -5.44 -5.54
N LEU A 18 8.49 -4.56 -5.74
CA LEU A 18 8.22 -3.16 -6.10
C LEU A 18 7.44 -3.00 -7.41
N ALA A 19 7.80 -3.75 -8.45
CA ALA A 19 7.15 -3.64 -9.75
C ALA A 19 5.75 -4.27 -9.76
N GLY A 20 5.59 -5.37 -9.02
CA GLY A 20 4.32 -6.06 -8.76
C GLY A 20 3.39 -5.18 -7.94
N GLN A 21 3.89 -4.49 -6.93
CA GLN A 21 3.11 -3.58 -6.09
C GLN A 21 2.49 -2.46 -6.91
N MET A 22 3.29 -1.77 -7.75
CA MET A 22 2.77 -0.69 -8.60
C MET A 22 1.61 -1.14 -9.50
N LYS A 23 1.68 -2.36 -10.05
CA LYS A 23 0.60 -2.92 -10.88
C LYS A 23 -0.60 -3.30 -10.03
N ALA A 24 -0.37 -3.95 -8.89
CA ALA A 24 -1.41 -4.42 -8.00
C ALA A 24 -2.22 -3.26 -7.39
N VAL A 25 -1.57 -2.18 -6.95
CA VAL A 25 -2.26 -1.01 -6.39
C VAL A 25 -3.12 -0.30 -7.42
N LYS A 26 -2.73 -0.31 -8.70
CA LYS A 26 -3.52 0.29 -9.79
C LYS A 26 -4.80 -0.50 -10.07
N ILE A 27 -4.73 -1.83 -10.03
CA ILE A 27 -5.93 -2.68 -10.16
C ILE A 27 -6.82 -2.52 -8.92
N THR A 28 -6.20 -2.50 -7.74
CA THR A 28 -6.92 -2.34 -6.46
C THR A 28 -7.61 -0.99 -6.36
N SER A 29 -6.98 0.10 -6.85
CA SER A 29 -7.59 1.43 -6.82
C SER A 29 -8.85 1.52 -7.68
N GLN A 30 -8.91 0.83 -8.82
CA GLN A 30 -10.12 0.76 -9.65
C GLN A 30 -11.31 0.20 -8.86
N ALA A 31 -11.13 -0.93 -8.18
CA ALA A 31 -12.18 -1.56 -7.39
C ALA A 31 -12.62 -0.69 -6.20
N ILE A 32 -11.69 0.02 -5.56
CA ILE A 32 -12.02 0.96 -4.48
C ILE A 32 -12.83 2.14 -5.03
N VAL A 33 -12.39 2.73 -6.14
CA VAL A 33 -13.08 3.87 -6.75
C VAL A 33 -14.44 3.48 -7.33
N ASP A 34 -14.65 2.22 -7.73
CA ASP A 34 -15.98 1.71 -8.07
C ASP A 34 -16.96 1.79 -6.90
N LEU A 35 -16.51 1.46 -5.68
CA LEU A 35 -17.34 1.59 -4.47
C LEU A 35 -17.62 3.05 -4.13
N ILE A 36 -16.62 3.91 -4.29
CA ILE A 36 -16.77 5.36 -4.08
C ILE A 36 -17.77 5.95 -5.08
N ALA A 37 -17.70 5.55 -6.36
CA ALA A 37 -18.62 5.99 -7.40
C ALA A 37 -20.07 5.55 -7.16
N GLN A 38 -20.28 4.46 -6.40
CA GLN A 38 -21.60 4.02 -5.93
C GLN A 38 -22.12 4.83 -4.73
N GLY A 39 -21.35 5.84 -4.27
CA GLY A 39 -21.69 6.73 -3.17
C GLY A 39 -21.37 6.17 -1.78
N HIS A 40 -20.49 5.16 -1.68
CA HIS A 40 -20.06 4.61 -0.39
C HIS A 40 -18.88 5.39 0.22
N GLU A 41 -18.86 5.49 1.54
CA GLU A 41 -17.68 5.93 2.29
C GLU A 41 -16.77 4.72 2.50
N VAL A 42 -15.56 4.75 1.94
CA VAL A 42 -14.62 3.62 2.00
C VAL A 42 -13.42 3.96 2.89
N ILE A 43 -13.18 3.11 3.89
CA ILE A 43 -11.99 3.13 4.74
C ILE A 43 -11.13 1.95 4.32
N VAL A 44 -9.87 2.20 3.95
CA VAL A 44 -8.97 1.17 3.44
C VAL A 44 -7.92 0.82 4.49
N THR A 45 -7.72 -0.47 4.73
CA THR A 45 -6.59 -1.01 5.49
C THR A 45 -5.85 -2.03 4.63
N HIS A 46 -4.63 -2.39 5.01
CA HIS A 46 -3.82 -3.30 4.22
C HIS A 46 -2.91 -4.17 5.09
N GLY A 47 -2.56 -5.35 4.61
CA GLY A 47 -1.44 -6.14 5.13
C GLY A 47 -0.09 -5.61 4.63
N ASN A 48 1.01 -6.14 5.14
CA ASN A 48 2.36 -5.71 4.75
C ASN A 48 3.40 -6.84 4.75
N GLY A 49 2.99 -8.11 4.85
CA GLY A 49 3.87 -9.26 5.09
C GLY A 49 5.07 -9.35 4.13
N PRO A 50 4.84 -9.37 2.80
CA PRO A 50 5.94 -9.38 1.82
C PRO A 50 6.84 -8.14 1.94
N GLN A 51 6.25 -6.95 2.07
CA GLN A 51 6.95 -5.67 2.10
C GLN A 51 7.82 -5.50 3.35
N VAL A 52 7.28 -5.84 4.53
CA VAL A 52 8.02 -5.76 5.79
C VAL A 52 9.14 -6.81 5.82
N GLY A 53 8.91 -7.99 5.24
CA GLY A 53 9.93 -9.02 5.06
C GLY A 53 11.09 -8.55 4.19
N MET A 54 10.78 -7.94 3.05
CA MET A 54 11.77 -7.35 2.15
C MET A 54 12.61 -6.27 2.85
N ILE A 55 11.95 -5.33 3.55
CA ILE A 55 12.64 -4.26 4.29
C ILE A 55 13.57 -4.85 5.36
N ASN A 56 13.07 -5.80 6.15
CA ASN A 56 13.86 -6.42 7.21
C ASN A 56 15.10 -7.16 6.64
N GLN A 57 14.92 -7.93 5.57
CA GLN A 57 16.03 -8.64 4.91
C GLN A 57 17.07 -7.68 4.33
N ALA A 58 16.62 -6.56 3.74
CA ALA A 58 17.53 -5.56 3.19
C ALA A 58 18.41 -4.91 4.27
N PHE A 59 17.83 -4.55 5.42
CA PHE A 59 18.59 -3.98 6.54
C PHE A 59 19.48 -5.01 7.23
N GLU A 60 19.05 -6.27 7.33
CA GLU A 60 19.89 -7.35 7.83
C GLU A 60 21.12 -7.58 6.94
N ALA A 61 20.95 -7.56 5.62
CA ALA A 61 22.05 -7.67 4.67
C ALA A 61 22.99 -6.46 4.77
N ALA A 62 22.44 -5.24 4.85
CA ALA A 62 23.22 -4.01 4.95
C ALA A 62 24.04 -3.93 6.27
N ALA A 63 23.50 -4.44 7.37
CA ALA A 63 24.20 -4.50 8.67
C ALA A 63 25.44 -5.41 8.63
N LYS A 64 25.50 -6.36 7.70
CA LYS A 64 26.65 -7.28 7.50
C LYS A 64 27.73 -6.70 6.58
N THR A 65 27.55 -5.49 6.05
CA THR A 65 28.53 -4.80 5.20
C THR A 65 29.43 -3.87 6.00
N GLU A 66 30.57 -3.45 5.42
CA GLU A 66 31.50 -2.45 5.98
C GLU A 66 30.84 -1.09 6.26
N ALA A 67 29.67 -0.81 5.66
CA ALA A 67 28.90 0.39 5.92
C ALA A 67 28.22 0.38 7.31
N HIS A 68 28.21 -0.77 8.00
CA HIS A 68 27.68 -0.95 9.36
C HIS A 68 26.31 -0.28 9.59
N SER A 69 25.40 -0.46 8.63
CA SER A 69 24.03 0.04 8.76
C SER A 69 23.35 -0.57 9.99
N PRO A 70 22.56 0.21 10.75
CA PRO A 70 21.91 -0.32 11.93
C PRO A 70 20.89 -1.39 11.55
N MET A 71 20.84 -2.46 12.33
CA MET A 71 19.72 -3.39 12.25
C MET A 71 18.46 -2.68 12.76
N LEU A 72 17.40 -2.69 11.95
CA LEU A 72 16.14 -2.06 12.35
C LEU A 72 15.30 -3.03 13.18
N PRO A 73 14.68 -2.58 14.29
CA PRO A 73 13.69 -3.38 14.97
C PRO A 73 12.45 -3.55 14.08
N MET A 74 11.75 -4.67 14.23
CA MET A 74 10.58 -5.01 13.40
C MET A 74 9.50 -3.91 13.39
N SER A 75 9.32 -3.19 14.51
CA SER A 75 8.39 -2.06 14.60
C SER A 75 8.72 -0.91 13.63
N VAL A 76 10.01 -0.64 13.40
CA VAL A 76 10.46 0.38 12.44
C VAL A 76 10.28 -0.13 11.01
N CYS A 77 10.57 -1.41 10.74
CA CYS A 77 10.28 -2.03 9.44
C CYS A 77 8.78 -1.94 9.10
N VAL A 78 7.90 -2.17 10.08
CA VAL A 78 6.45 -2.00 9.92
C VAL A 78 6.12 -0.55 9.58
N ALA A 79 6.69 0.44 10.28
CA ALA A 79 6.46 1.86 9.99
C ALA A 79 6.90 2.23 8.56
N LEU A 80 8.07 1.76 8.12
CA LEU A 80 8.56 1.94 6.75
C LEU A 80 7.62 1.33 5.72
N SER A 81 7.15 0.10 5.96
CA SER A 81 6.22 -0.58 5.06
C SER A 81 4.89 0.16 4.90
N GLN A 82 4.39 0.82 5.96
CA GLN A 82 3.17 1.63 5.89
C GLN A 82 3.39 2.88 5.02
N GLY A 83 4.53 3.56 5.16
CA GLY A 83 4.87 4.70 4.31
C GLY A 83 4.99 4.32 2.84
N TYR A 84 5.69 3.21 2.57
CA TYR A 84 5.86 2.66 1.23
C TYR A 84 4.52 2.27 0.57
N ILE A 85 3.73 1.42 1.22
CA ILE A 85 2.44 0.95 0.68
C ILE A 85 1.44 2.09 0.59
N GLY A 86 1.35 2.92 1.63
CA GLY A 86 0.44 4.05 1.69
C GLY A 86 0.72 5.07 0.60
N TYR A 87 2.00 5.35 0.31
CA TYR A 87 2.40 6.23 -0.79
C TYR A 87 1.92 5.71 -2.15
N ASP A 88 2.14 4.44 -2.46
CA ASP A 88 1.72 3.88 -3.75
C ASP A 88 0.19 3.84 -3.87
N LEU A 89 -0.49 3.38 -2.82
CA LEU A 89 -1.94 3.24 -2.81
C LEU A 89 -2.66 4.59 -2.89
N GLN A 90 -2.22 5.61 -2.13
CA GLN A 90 -2.85 6.94 -2.19
C GLN A 90 -2.66 7.60 -3.56
N ASN A 91 -1.50 7.40 -4.21
CA ASN A 91 -1.24 7.94 -5.53
C ASN A 91 -2.10 7.24 -6.59
N ALA A 92 -2.19 5.91 -6.54
CA ALA A 92 -3.04 5.14 -7.45
C ALA A 92 -4.53 5.47 -7.29
N LEU A 93 -5.00 5.68 -6.06
CA LEU A 93 -6.36 6.15 -5.79
C LEU A 93 -6.59 7.56 -6.33
N ARG A 94 -5.65 8.48 -6.12
CA ARG A 94 -5.74 9.84 -6.65
C ARG A 94 -5.77 9.84 -8.18
N GLU A 95 -4.90 9.08 -8.83
CA GLU A 95 -4.88 8.93 -10.30
C GLU A 95 -6.22 8.43 -10.81
N GLU A 96 -6.79 7.40 -10.18
CA GLU A 96 -8.06 6.80 -10.60
C GLU A 96 -9.26 7.71 -10.34
N LEU A 97 -9.27 8.47 -9.24
CA LEU A 97 -10.29 9.49 -8.99
C LEU A 97 -10.22 10.62 -10.03
N LEU A 98 -9.01 11.07 -10.37
CA LEU A 98 -8.79 12.10 -11.39
C LEU A 98 -9.21 11.61 -12.78
N SER A 99 -8.88 10.38 -13.16
CA SER A 99 -9.21 9.80 -14.46
C SER A 99 -10.73 9.69 -14.68
N ARG A 100 -11.49 9.57 -13.59
CA ARG A 100 -12.97 9.52 -13.58
C ARG A 100 -13.65 10.84 -13.25
N ALA A 101 -12.89 11.93 -13.09
CA ALA A 101 -13.38 13.25 -12.69
C ALA A 101 -14.17 13.25 -11.35
N LEU A 102 -13.81 12.37 -10.40
CA LEU A 102 -14.44 12.24 -9.08
C LEU A 102 -13.74 13.08 -8.00
N ILE A 103 -13.10 14.18 -8.39
CA ILE A 103 -12.19 15.01 -7.55
C ILE A 103 -12.93 15.91 -6.55
N ASN A 104 -14.26 15.97 -6.62
CA ASN A 104 -15.11 16.84 -5.79
C ASN A 104 -15.94 16.04 -4.75
N LEU A 105 -15.57 14.78 -4.48
CA LEU A 105 -16.08 14.02 -3.34
C LEU A 105 -15.35 14.40 -2.05
#